data_AF-A0A7S0EUB5-F1
#
_entry.id   AF-A0A7S0EUB5-F1
#
_cell.length_a   1.000
_cell.length_b   1.000
_cell.length_c   1.000
_cell.angle_alpha   90.00
_cell.angle_beta   90.00
_cell.angle_gamma   90.00
#
_symmetry.space_group_name_H-M   'P 1'
#
loop_
_entity.id
_entity.type
_entity.pdbx_description
1 polymer ?
#
loop_
_entity_poly.entity_id
_entity_poly.type
_entity_poly.pdbx_seq_one_letter_code
_entity_poly.pdbx_strand_id
1 'polypeptide(L)'
;AELARRYGPNALEVEAGPSALALFLGQFEDRLVQILLVVAALSYLLACLEGEAAQGWVEPMVIIVILLINALVSTWQEMSAADALSALQRLQPDTARCLRQGGWRHDMPAAQLVPGDVI
;
A
#
# COMPACT_ATOMS: atom_id res chain seq x y z
N ALA A 1 -17.23 13.55 -27.41
CA ALA A 1 -15.84 14.06 -27.43
C ALA A 1 -15.57 15.00 -26.25
N GLU A 2 -16.43 16.00 -25.99
CA GLU A 2 -16.29 16.90 -24.82
C GLU A 2 -16.32 16.16 -23.47
N LEU A 3 -17.24 15.21 -23.28
CA LEU A 3 -17.37 14.47 -22.02
C LEU A 3 -16.11 13.67 -21.67
N ALA A 4 -15.47 13.02 -22.65
CA ALA A 4 -14.23 12.28 -22.43
C ALA A 4 -13.07 13.19 -21.99
N ARG A 5 -13.01 14.43 -22.50
CA ARG A 5 -12.01 15.43 -22.05
C ARG A 5 -12.28 15.94 -20.65
N ARG A 6 -13.56 16.01 -20.24
CA ARG A 6 -13.97 16.54 -18.93
C ARG A 6 -13.85 15.51 -17.81
N TYR A 7 -14.17 14.24 -18.10
CA TYR A 7 -14.25 13.18 -17.10
C TYR A 7 -13.09 12.19 -17.16
N GLY A 8 -12.29 12.22 -18.22
CA GLY A 8 -11.20 11.26 -18.40
C GLY A 8 -11.70 9.86 -18.79
N PRO A 9 -10.78 8.90 -18.92
CA PRO A 9 -11.12 7.50 -19.19
C PRO A 9 -11.85 6.88 -17.99
N ASN A 10 -12.78 5.97 -18.27
CA ASN A 10 -13.45 5.17 -17.25
C ASN A 10 -12.58 3.96 -16.86
N ALA A 11 -11.38 4.26 -16.35
CA ALA A 11 -10.41 3.27 -15.86
C ALA A 11 -9.83 3.77 -14.53
N LEU A 12 -9.56 2.83 -13.61
CA LEU A 12 -8.82 3.14 -12.38
C LEU A 12 -7.34 3.31 -12.73
N GLU A 13 -6.70 4.37 -12.25
CA GLU A 13 -5.25 4.56 -12.41
C GLU A 13 -4.50 3.43 -11.70
N VAL A 14 -3.57 2.81 -12.42
CA VAL A 14 -2.73 1.72 -11.92
C VAL A 14 -1.43 2.33 -11.43
N GLU A 15 -1.36 2.66 -10.14
CA GLU A 15 -0.07 2.83 -9.50
C GLU A 15 0.46 1.46 -9.11
N ALA A 16 1.67 1.15 -9.57
CA ALA A 16 2.38 -0.04 -9.10
C ALA A 16 2.58 0.12 -7.59
N GLY A 17 1.94 -0.75 -6.81
CA GLY A 17 2.06 -0.72 -5.35
C GLY A 17 3.53 -0.75 -4.93
N PRO A 18 3.91 -0.03 -3.87
CA PRO A 18 5.27 -0.02 -3.38
C PRO A 18 5.75 -1.45 -3.09
N SER A 19 7.01 -1.74 -3.42
CA SER A 19 7.60 -3.05 -3.15
C SER A 19 7.65 -3.36 -1.65
N ALA A 20 7.60 -4.63 -1.26
CA ALA A 20 7.68 -5.04 0.15
C ALA A 20 8.91 -4.46 0.88
N LEU A 21 10.05 -4.34 0.19
CA LEU A 21 11.26 -3.70 0.74
C LEU A 21 11.09 -2.18 0.91
N ALA A 22 10.41 -1.52 -0.02
CA ALA A 22 10.13 -0.09 0.09
C ALA A 22 9.19 0.21 1.26
N LEU A 23 8.15 -0.61 1.44
CA LEU A 23 7.23 -0.52 2.59
C LEU A 23 7.95 -0.77 3.91
N PHE A 24 8.77 -1.81 3.98
CA PHE A 24 9.56 -2.12 5.16
C PHE A 24 10.56 -1.00 5.51
N LEU A 25 11.23 -0.41 4.51
CA LEU A 25 12.14 0.72 4.72
C LEU A 25 11.39 1.99 5.13
N GLY A 26 10.18 2.21 4.60
CA GLY A 26 9.31 3.32 4.98
C GLY A 26 8.94 3.33 6.47
N GLN A 27 8.86 2.16 7.12
CA GLN A 27 8.62 2.08 8.57
C GLN A 27 9.70 2.77 9.41
N PHE A 28 10.92 2.93 8.91
CA PHE A 28 11.99 3.66 9.61
C PHE A 28 11.86 5.19 9.47
N GLU A 29 11.05 5.68 8.52
CA GLU A 29 10.73 7.10 8.36
C GLU A 29 9.63 7.56 9.33
N ASP A 30 8.89 6.62 9.93
CA ASP A 30 7.86 6.93 10.91
C ASP A 30 8.48 7.53 12.19
N ARG A 31 7.96 8.69 12.61
CA ARG A 31 8.44 9.42 13.80
C ARG A 31 8.34 8.60 15.08
N LEU A 32 7.29 7.80 15.24
CA LEU A 32 7.13 6.93 16.40
C LEU A 32 8.20 5.82 16.40
N VAL A 33 8.46 5.19 15.25
CA VAL A 33 9.53 4.18 15.14
C VAL A 33 10.90 4.79 15.45
N GLN A 34 11.17 6.00 14.97
CA GLN A 34 12.41 6.72 15.30
C GLN A 34 12.54 6.97 16.81
N ILE A 35 11.46 7.35 17.49
CA ILE A 35 11.46 7.50 18.95
C ILE A 35 11.76 6.16 19.63
N LEU A 36 11.14 5.06 19.20
CA LEU A 36 11.40 3.73 19.77
C LEU A 36 12.85 3.28 19.54
N LEU A 37 13.43 3.58 18.37
CA LEU A 37 14.83 3.29 18.08
C LEU A 37 15.78 4.08 19.00
N VAL A 38 15.47 5.36 19.27
CA VAL A 38 16.24 6.17 20.23
C VAL A 38 16.16 5.56 21.62
N VAL A 39 14.97 5.15 22.08
CA VAL A 39 14.80 4.47 23.37
C VAL A 39 15.60 3.16 23.41
N ALA A 40 15.51 2.32 22.38
CA ALA A 40 16.28 1.08 22.30
C ALA A 40 17.80 1.33 22.36
N ALA A 41 18.29 2.37 21.68
CA ALA A 41 19.70 2.75 21.70
C ALA A 41 20.15 3.25 23.09
N LEU A 42 19.31 4.03 23.77
CA LEU A 42 19.58 4.48 25.13
C LEU A 42 19.59 3.31 26.13
N SER A 43 18.61 2.41 26.07
CA SER A 43 18.58 1.20 26.89
C SER A 43 19.80 0.33 26.64
N TYR A 44 20.22 0.17 25.38
CA TYR A 44 21.44 -0.56 25.03
C TYR A 44 22.70 0.09 25.61
N LEU A 45 22.81 1.42 25.53
CA LEU A 45 23.96 2.14 26.08
C LEU A 45 24.03 2.01 27.60
N LEU A 46 22.90 2.14 28.29
CA LEU A 46 22.82 1.97 29.76
C LEU A 46 23.24 0.55 30.17
N ALA A 47 22.73 -0.48 29.49
CA ALA A 47 23.10 -1.86 29.73
C ALA A 47 24.61 -2.13 29.53
N CYS A 48 25.22 -1.47 28.54
CA CYS A 48 26.65 -1.57 28.29
C CYS A 48 27.49 -0.90 29.40
N LEU A 49 26.98 0.18 30.02
CA LEU A 49 27.67 0.93 31.07
C LEU A 49 27.55 0.26 32.45
N GLU A 50 26.39 -0.33 32.76
CA GLU A 50 26.13 -0.99 34.05
C GLU A 50 26.85 -2.35 34.18
N GLY A 51 27.29 -2.95 33.07
CA GLY A 51 28.05 -4.20 33.07
C GLY A 51 27.23 -5.43 33.47
N GLU A 52 25.93 -5.27 33.78
CA GLU A 52 25.00 -6.35 34.07
C GLU A 52 24.55 -7.03 32.77
N ALA A 53 25.40 -7.95 32.28
CA ALA A 53 25.25 -8.55 30.96
C ALA A 53 24.04 -9.49 30.80
N ALA A 54 23.36 -9.89 31.88
CA ALA A 54 22.30 -10.90 31.79
C ALA A 54 20.89 -10.30 31.66
N GLN A 55 20.57 -9.20 32.36
CA GLN A 55 19.22 -8.60 32.35
C GLN A 55 19.15 -7.32 31.53
N GLY A 56 20.23 -6.53 31.45
CA GLY A 56 20.23 -5.27 30.71
C GLY A 56 20.02 -5.40 29.19
N TRP A 57 20.28 -6.58 28.62
CA TRP A 57 20.15 -6.82 27.17
C TRP A 57 18.74 -7.24 26.76
N VAL A 58 17.89 -7.62 27.73
CA VAL A 58 16.53 -8.10 27.45
C VAL A 58 15.66 -6.96 26.95
N GLU A 59 15.71 -5.80 27.60
CA GLU A 59 14.92 -4.62 27.22
C GLU A 59 15.15 -4.16 25.77
N PRO A 60 16.39 -3.82 25.34
CA PRO A 60 16.63 -3.40 23.97
C PRO A 60 16.31 -4.50 22.96
N MET A 61 16.53 -5.78 23.33
CA MET A 61 16.18 -6.91 22.46
C MET A 61 14.67 -7.04 22.25
N VAL A 62 13.86 -6.89 23.31
CA VAL A 62 12.39 -6.93 23.21
C VAL A 62 11.87 -5.80 22.33
N ILE A 63 12.42 -4.58 22.47
CA ILE A 63 12.02 -3.44 21.63
C ILE A 63 12.30 -3.71 20.15
N ILE A 64 13.51 -4.21 19.82
CA ILE A 64 13.86 -4.55 18.44
C ILE A 64 12.95 -5.63 17.87
N VAL A 65 12.62 -6.66 18.66
CA VAL A 65 11.71 -7.74 18.23
C VAL A 65 10.31 -7.18 17.95
N ILE A 66 9.78 -6.31 18.81
CA ILE A 66 8.48 -5.67 18.60
C ILE A 66 8.49 -4.83 17.32
N LEU A 67 9.55 -4.06 17.07
CA LEU A 67 9.70 -3.27 15.85
C LEU A 67 9.72 -4.15 14.59
N LEU A 68 10.46 -5.27 14.62
CA LEU A 68 10.52 -6.21 13.51
C LEU A 68 9.15 -6.85 13.23
N ILE A 69 8.45 -7.30 14.27
CA ILE A 69 7.10 -7.87 14.13
C ILE A 69 6.15 -6.83 13.56
N ASN A 70 6.18 -5.60 14.08
CA ASN A 70 5.32 -4.52 13.60
C ASN A 70 5.59 -4.22 12.11
N ALA A 71 6.85 -4.07 11.72
CA ALA A 71 7.22 -3.82 10.32
C ALA A 71 6.77 -4.95 9.38
N LEU A 72 6.90 -6.22 9.79
CA LEU A 72 6.42 -7.37 9.02
C LEU A 72 4.90 -7.39 8.88
N VAL A 73 4.17 -7.20 9.99
CA VAL A 73 2.70 -7.20 9.99
C VAL A 73 2.17 -6.03 9.16
N SER A 74 2.74 -4.84 9.32
CA SER A 74 2.38 -3.65 8.55
C SER A 74 2.62 -3.85 7.05
N THR A 75 3.79 -4.35 6.66
CA THR A 75 4.09 -4.64 5.25
C THR A 75 3.10 -5.65 4.67
N TRP A 76 2.76 -6.70 5.43
CA TRP A 76 1.78 -7.70 4.98
C TRP A 76 0.36 -7.13 4.85
N GLN A 77 -0.07 -6.30 5.79
CA GLN A 77 -1.38 -5.63 5.73
C GLN A 77 -1.51 -4.76 4.48
N GLU A 78 -0.44 -4.04 4.14
CA GLU A 78 -0.42 -3.12 3.00
C GLU A 78 -0.36 -3.87 1.67
N MET A 79 0.44 -4.94 1.58
CA MET A 79 0.41 -5.86 0.44
C MET A 79 -0.96 -6.51 0.25
N SER A 80 -1.60 -6.96 1.34
CA SER A 80 -2.94 -7.56 1.26
C SER A 80 -4.00 -6.55 0.78
N ALA A 81 -3.88 -5.27 1.14
CA ALA A 81 -4.76 -4.22 0.66
C ALA A 81 -4.54 -3.94 -0.83
N ALA A 82 -3.27 -3.88 -1.27
CA ALA A 82 -2.92 -3.73 -2.68
C ALA A 82 -3.43 -4.90 -3.53
N ASP A 83 -3.32 -6.14 -3.02
CA ASP A 83 -3.82 -7.33 -3.69
C ASP A 83 -5.35 -7.30 -3.84
N ALA A 84 -6.07 -6.90 -2.80
CA ALA A 84 -7.53 -6.74 -2.86
C ALA A 84 -7.96 -5.69 -3.90
N LEU A 85 -7.24 -4.56 -3.97
CA LEU A 85 -7.48 -3.54 -4.99
C LEU A 85 -7.22 -4.08 -6.39
N SER A 86 -6.12 -4.82 -6.58
CA SER A 86 -5.79 -5.45 -7.86
C SER A 86 -6.84 -6.48 -8.30
N ALA A 87 -7.42 -7.22 -7.34
CA ALA A 87 -8.48 -8.18 -7.61
C ALA A 87 -9.77 -7.48 -8.06
N LEU A 88 -10.14 -6.37 -7.42
CA LEU A 88 -11.27 -5.55 -7.84
C LEU A 88 -11.06 -4.97 -9.26
N GLN A 89 -9.84 -4.57 -9.60
CA GLN A 89 -9.51 -4.11 -10.95
C GLN A 89 -9.67 -5.22 -11.99
N ARG A 90 -9.24 -6.46 -11.70
CA ARG A 90 -9.43 -7.61 -12.61
C ARG A 90 -10.89 -8.00 -12.84
N LEU A 91 -11.80 -7.57 -11.96
CA LEU A 91 -13.23 -7.76 -12.15
C LEU A 91 -13.85 -6.71 -13.09
N GLN A 92 -13.14 -5.63 -13.40
CA GLN A 92 -13.63 -4.66 -14.38
C GLN A 92 -13.64 -5.29 -15.78
N PRO A 93 -14.77 -5.26 -16.49
CA PRO A 93 -14.84 -5.82 -17.83
C PRO A 93 -14.00 -4.99 -18.80
N ASP A 94 -13.16 -5.65 -19.59
CA ASP A 94 -12.34 -4.99 -20.62
C ASP A 94 -13.20 -4.33 -21.71
N THR A 95 -14.37 -4.91 -22.00
CA THR A 95 -15.29 -4.48 -23.04
C THR A 95 -16.72 -4.36 -22.53
N ALA A 96 -17.44 -3.35 -23.02
CA ALA A 96 -18.84 -3.11 -22.74
C ALA A 96 -19.62 -2.97 -24.05
N ARG A 97 -20.89 -3.37 -23.98
CA ARG A 97 -21.88 -3.10 -25.02
C ARG A 97 -22.48 -1.72 -24.75
N CYS A 98 -22.52 -0.85 -25.73
CA CYS A 98 -23.19 0.44 -25.58
C CYS A 98 -23.88 0.92 -26.87
N LEU A 99 -24.94 1.70 -26.71
CA LEU A 99 -25.65 2.36 -27.80
C LEU A 99 -25.06 3.76 -28.01
N ARG A 100 -24.41 3.97 -29.16
CA ARG A 100 -23.81 5.27 -29.51
C ARG A 100 -24.12 5.60 -30.97
N GLN A 101 -24.53 6.84 -31.24
CA GLN A 101 -24.89 7.30 -32.59
C GLN A 101 -25.97 6.43 -33.27
N GLY A 102 -26.94 5.91 -32.51
CA GLY A 102 -28.08 5.15 -33.04
C GLY A 102 -27.80 3.68 -33.38
N GLY A 103 -26.61 3.15 -33.09
CA GLY A 103 -26.27 1.73 -33.29
C GLY A 103 -25.63 1.10 -32.06
N TRP A 104 -25.94 -0.19 -31.84
CA TRP A 104 -25.32 -0.98 -30.77
C TRP A 104 -23.90 -1.35 -31.15
N ARG A 105 -22.93 -1.02 -30.28
CA ARG A 105 -21.54 -1.48 -30.37
C ARG A 105 -21.32 -2.50 -29.26
N HIS A 106 -20.88 -3.71 -29.63
CA HIS A 106 -20.77 -4.82 -28.69
C HIS A 106 -19.38 -4.93 -28.02
N ASP A 107 -18.33 -4.38 -28.66
CA ASP A 107 -16.93 -4.52 -28.22
C ASP A 107 -16.28 -3.16 -27.90
N MET A 108 -17.01 -2.22 -27.27
CA MET A 108 -16.41 -0.94 -26.89
C MET A 108 -15.52 -1.13 -25.66
N PRO A 109 -14.25 -0.68 -25.65
CA PRO A 109 -13.42 -0.74 -24.46
C PRO A 109 -14.08 0.02 -23.31
N ALA A 110 -14.21 -0.63 -22.14
CA ALA A 110 -14.90 -0.02 -20.99
C ALA A 110 -14.24 1.29 -20.53
N ALA A 111 -12.93 1.41 -20.73
CA ALA A 111 -12.13 2.62 -20.47
C ALA A 111 -12.55 3.84 -21.32
N GLN A 112 -13.28 3.64 -22.43
CA GLN A 112 -13.74 4.71 -23.33
C GLN A 112 -15.21 5.12 -23.12
N LEU A 113 -15.90 4.45 -22.18
CA LEU A 113 -17.24 4.83 -21.77
C LEU A 113 -17.21 6.20 -21.09
N VAL A 114 -18.23 7.00 -21.35
CA VAL A 114 -18.41 8.30 -20.71
C VAL A 114 -19.80 8.39 -20.08
N PRO A 115 -19.99 9.26 -19.06
CA PRO A 115 -21.32 9.52 -18.52
C PRO A 115 -22.30 9.92 -19.63
N GLY A 116 -23.38 9.16 -19.79
CA GLY A 116 -24.39 9.37 -20.84
C GLY A 116 -24.44 8.29 -21.93
N ASP A 117 -23.48 7.38 -22.00
CA ASP A 117 -23.62 6.17 -22.83
C ASP A 117 -24.68 5.23 -22.22
N VAL A 118 -25.52 4.63 -23.08
CA VAL A 118 -26.52 3.61 -22.68
C VAL A 118 -25.89 2.23 -22.85
N ILE A 119 -25.85 1.45 -21.77
CA ILE A 119 -25.19 0.13 -21.69
C ILE A 119 -26.23 -1.00 -21.76
#